data_AF-B6QUG1-F1
#
_entry.id   AF-B6QUG1-F1
#
_cell.length_a   1.000
_cell.length_b   1.000
_cell.length_c   1.000
_cell.angle_alpha   90.00
_cell.angle_beta   90.00
_cell.angle_gamma   90.00
#
_symmetry.space_group_name_H-M   'P 1'
#
loop_
_entity.id
_entity.type
_entity.pdbx_description
1 polymer ?
#
loop_
_entity_poly.entity_id
_entity_poly.type
_entity_poly.pdbx_seq_one_letter_code
_entity_poly.pdbx_strand_id
1 'polypeptide(L)'
;MAFLDLPTELILLILPSLSESDLTHLLQVHSSLFNIVLPYLYKRHIHDNTKGQDQEAQGLALFRCTITGNTAAVSRFLHHGADPNALISAASIRQVKANILSSSSSGAFGFLPWHNMQTPLNIAANMGDDALVSLLLSYGARVDGFSPKGHQGTGEGRHTVQPAVVDALLSGHKSTVRLLLKRGSPMHDYGMERGGLINCAIAREQLSLLKLLVNEFEADVNFTWQEGVYPLNRAVSSSSEGAAEIVRFLLDNGADIEAANSYGENTGHGQRLLNQVIRQGTIDTLRLLLTRGVVTATAQALSNKGVFRIWLMQRCDAEVVRLLLQHGYFEPDSINGTLMAVMRARRLDILQLFMDSGVDPNTRTGIAGLTLLHTAVIYCAVRSMPIETGLASTTVCRDRPMSHALNLVRKIESDPSQQISTCIGAKVERCAPEEIVRCLIRGGADVNGLDARGASPLALAEMCPLSVQQMLIDCGGK
;
A
#
# COMPACT_ATOMS: atom_id res chain seq x y z
N MET A 1 -55.39 40.69 -20.12
CA MET A 1 -54.41 40.91 -19.04
C MET A 1 -53.06 40.48 -19.56
N ALA A 2 -52.02 41.29 -19.39
CA ALA A 2 -50.67 40.82 -19.67
C ALA A 2 -50.31 39.75 -18.64
N PHE A 3 -49.42 38.82 -18.99
CA PHE A 3 -49.00 37.74 -18.10
C PHE A 3 -48.47 38.26 -16.76
N LEU A 4 -47.87 39.46 -16.75
CA LEU A 4 -47.34 40.15 -15.57
C LEU A 4 -48.41 40.72 -14.63
N ASP A 5 -49.64 40.89 -15.13
CA ASP A 5 -50.76 41.43 -14.35
C ASP A 5 -51.57 40.33 -13.65
N LEU A 6 -51.19 39.06 -13.87
CA LEU A 6 -51.90 37.92 -13.29
C LEU A 6 -51.56 37.79 -11.79
N PRO A 7 -52.54 37.43 -10.95
CA PRO A 7 -52.31 36.99 -9.58
C PRO A 7 -51.28 35.85 -9.52
N THR A 8 -50.51 35.80 -8.43
CA THR A 8 -49.43 34.81 -8.24
C THR A 8 -49.95 33.38 -8.37
N GLU A 9 -51.17 33.13 -7.91
CA GLU A 9 -51.86 31.83 -7.98
C GLU A 9 -52.12 31.39 -9.42
N LEU A 10 -52.54 32.32 -10.29
CA LEU A 10 -52.76 32.04 -11.71
C LEU A 10 -51.43 31.84 -12.45
N ILE A 11 -50.40 32.61 -12.10
CA ILE A 11 -49.06 32.42 -12.65
C ILE A 11 -48.56 31.00 -12.32
N LEU A 12 -48.63 30.59 -11.04
CA LEU A 12 -48.20 29.26 -10.59
C LEU A 12 -48.95 28.10 -11.27
N LEU A 13 -50.21 28.30 -11.65
CA LEU A 13 -50.99 27.32 -12.43
C LEU A 13 -50.52 27.20 -13.88
N ILE A 14 -49.96 28.26 -14.46
CA ILE A 14 -49.50 28.29 -15.85
C ILE A 14 -48.07 27.74 -15.97
N LEU A 15 -47.19 27.97 -14.98
CA LEU A 15 -45.78 27.56 -15.03
C LEU A 15 -45.53 26.10 -15.45
N PRO A 16 -46.36 25.10 -15.06
CA PRO A 16 -46.21 23.72 -15.52
C PRO A 16 -46.36 23.50 -17.03
N SER A 17 -47.09 24.37 -17.72
CA SER A 17 -47.28 24.29 -19.17
C SER A 17 -46.15 24.91 -19.99
N LEU A 18 -45.24 25.66 -19.34
CA LEU A 18 -44.16 26.38 -20.01
C LEU A 18 -42.90 25.50 -20.13
N SER A 19 -42.13 25.70 -21.22
CA SER A 19 -40.84 25.05 -21.39
C SER A 19 -39.76 25.68 -20.49
N GLU A 20 -38.66 24.96 -20.24
CA GLU A 20 -37.55 25.48 -19.43
C GLU A 20 -36.93 26.73 -20.06
N SER A 21 -36.80 26.79 -21.39
CA SER A 21 -36.31 27.98 -22.10
C SER A 21 -37.23 29.18 -21.89
N ASP A 22 -38.56 28.99 -21.93
CA ASP A 22 -39.53 30.07 -21.73
C ASP A 22 -39.47 30.60 -20.29
N LEU A 23 -39.38 29.69 -19.32
CA LEU A 23 -39.24 30.05 -17.91
C LEU A 23 -37.92 30.79 -17.63
N THR A 24 -36.83 30.38 -18.27
CA THR A 24 -35.52 31.04 -18.15
C THR A 24 -35.55 32.43 -18.78
N HIS A 25 -36.19 32.57 -19.94
CA HIS A 25 -36.37 33.87 -20.60
C HIS A 25 -37.24 34.81 -19.75
N LEU A 26 -38.33 34.30 -19.15
CA LEU A 26 -39.16 35.08 -18.23
C LEU A 26 -38.36 35.63 -17.04
N LEU A 27 -37.44 34.83 -16.48
CA LEU A 27 -36.56 35.28 -15.40
C LEU A 27 -35.54 36.34 -15.84
N GLN A 28 -35.06 36.27 -17.09
CA GLN A 28 -34.10 37.25 -17.63
C GLN A 28 -34.76 38.61 -17.90
N VAL A 29 -36.02 38.62 -18.32
CA VAL A 29 -36.72 39.84 -18.73
C VAL A 29 -37.47 40.50 -17.57
N HIS A 30 -37.95 39.73 -16.59
CA HIS A 30 -38.83 40.24 -15.52
C HIS A 30 -38.34 39.87 -14.12
N SER A 31 -37.64 40.80 -13.48
CA SER A 31 -37.15 40.65 -12.09
C SER A 31 -38.28 40.49 -11.06
N SER A 32 -39.48 41.01 -11.32
CA SER A 32 -40.65 40.84 -10.45
C SER A 32 -41.13 39.39 -10.35
N LEU A 33 -40.90 38.59 -11.40
CA LEU A 33 -41.29 37.17 -11.44
C LEU A 33 -40.25 36.27 -10.76
N PHE A 34 -39.09 36.79 -10.36
CA PHE A 34 -37.98 36.02 -9.81
C PHE A 34 -38.41 35.22 -8.58
N ASN A 35 -39.14 35.84 -7.65
CA ASN A 35 -39.60 35.20 -6.42
C ASN A 35 -40.69 34.15 -6.63
N ILE A 36 -41.31 34.09 -7.83
CA ILE A 36 -42.40 33.17 -8.17
C ILE A 36 -41.88 32.01 -9.04
N VAL A 37 -41.16 32.35 -10.11
CA VAL A 37 -40.72 31.40 -11.14
C VAL A 37 -39.48 30.61 -10.68
N LEU A 38 -38.55 31.24 -9.96
CA LEU A 38 -37.31 30.58 -9.56
C LEU A 38 -37.55 29.41 -8.57
N PRO A 39 -38.36 29.56 -7.49
CA PRO A 39 -38.69 28.41 -6.63
C PRO A 39 -39.36 27.28 -7.39
N TYR A 40 -40.20 27.61 -8.37
CA TYR A 40 -40.85 26.62 -9.24
C TYR A 40 -39.84 25.84 -10.08
N LEU A 41 -38.89 26.52 -10.73
CA LEU A 41 -37.84 25.84 -11.50
C LEU A 41 -37.00 24.90 -10.64
N TYR A 42 -36.59 25.34 -9.45
CA TYR A 42 -35.87 24.48 -8.51
C TYR A 42 -36.71 23.25 -8.13
N LYS A 43 -37.98 23.45 -7.76
CA LYS A 43 -38.90 22.34 -7.45
C LYS A 43 -39.15 21.42 -8.65
N ARG A 44 -39.22 21.95 -9.87
CA ARG A 44 -39.37 21.16 -11.10
C ARG A 44 -38.16 20.26 -11.31
N HIS A 45 -36.94 20.81 -11.22
CA HIS A 45 -35.71 20.02 -11.27
C HIS A 45 -35.57 19.02 -10.12
N ILE A 46 -36.24 19.25 -8.98
CA ILE A 46 -36.33 18.28 -7.87
C ILE A 46 -37.41 17.21 -8.13
N HIS A 47 -38.59 17.57 -8.67
CA HIS A 47 -39.75 16.68 -8.82
C HIS A 47 -39.73 15.82 -10.09
N ASP A 48 -39.12 16.30 -11.17
CA ASP A 48 -38.85 15.47 -12.36
C ASP A 48 -37.97 14.25 -12.00
N ASN A 49 -37.35 14.23 -10.82
CA ASN A 49 -36.64 13.08 -10.24
C ASN A 49 -37.55 11.94 -9.76
N THR A 50 -38.88 12.11 -9.69
CA THR A 50 -39.80 11.13 -9.07
C THR A 50 -40.65 10.31 -10.05
N LYS A 51 -40.64 10.63 -11.36
CA LYS A 51 -41.64 10.11 -12.32
C LYS A 51 -41.09 9.33 -13.54
N GLY A 52 -39.81 8.94 -13.61
CA GLY A 52 -39.23 8.31 -14.81
C GLY A 52 -38.54 6.95 -14.59
N GLN A 53 -38.67 6.04 -15.56
CA GLN A 53 -38.05 4.70 -15.60
C GLN A 53 -36.53 4.72 -15.91
N ASP A 54 -35.97 5.86 -16.34
CA ASP A 54 -34.55 6.00 -16.66
C ASP A 54 -33.78 6.59 -15.47
N GLN A 55 -33.24 5.73 -14.60
CA GLN A 55 -32.52 6.09 -13.37
C GLN A 55 -31.29 7.00 -13.56
N GLU A 56 -30.79 7.16 -14.79
CA GLU A 56 -29.48 7.77 -15.06
C GLU A 56 -29.49 9.29 -15.36
N ALA A 57 -30.64 9.87 -15.73
CA ALA A 57 -30.77 11.32 -15.97
C ALA A 57 -31.20 12.13 -14.72
N GLN A 58 -31.40 11.44 -13.60
CA GLN A 58 -32.11 11.88 -12.40
C GLN A 58 -31.18 12.59 -11.41
N GLY A 59 -31.60 13.71 -10.82
CA GLY A 59 -30.83 14.46 -9.79
C GLY A 59 -29.67 15.31 -10.31
N LEU A 60 -29.46 15.33 -11.63
CA LEU A 60 -28.26 15.87 -12.27
C LEU A 60 -27.99 17.35 -11.99
N ALA A 61 -29.02 18.16 -11.75
CA ALA A 61 -28.87 19.61 -11.60
C ALA A 61 -28.13 20.01 -10.30
N LEU A 62 -28.49 19.39 -9.16
CA LEU A 62 -27.77 19.58 -7.90
C LEU A 62 -26.32 19.09 -8.05
N PHE A 63 -26.11 17.91 -8.64
CA PHE A 63 -24.78 17.36 -8.86
C PHE A 63 -23.93 18.18 -9.84
N ARG A 64 -24.51 18.73 -10.92
CA ARG A 64 -23.84 19.67 -11.84
C ARG A 64 -23.38 20.92 -11.09
N CYS A 65 -24.23 21.50 -10.26
CA CYS A 65 -23.87 22.68 -9.47
C CYS A 65 -22.78 22.35 -8.44
N THR A 66 -22.83 21.15 -7.85
CA THR A 66 -21.82 20.67 -6.91
C THR A 66 -20.49 20.47 -7.62
N ILE A 67 -20.45 19.73 -8.74
CA ILE A 67 -19.23 19.45 -9.54
C ILE A 67 -18.57 20.73 -10.06
N THR A 68 -19.37 21.76 -10.37
CA THR A 68 -18.86 23.07 -10.82
C THR A 68 -18.46 24.00 -9.67
N GLY A 69 -18.66 23.59 -8.40
CA GLY A 69 -18.36 24.42 -7.22
C GLY A 69 -19.29 25.63 -7.05
N ASN A 70 -20.46 25.63 -7.70
CA ASN A 70 -21.42 26.74 -7.61
C ASN A 70 -22.20 26.69 -6.29
N THR A 71 -21.57 27.15 -5.23
CA THR A 71 -22.12 27.16 -3.86
C THR A 71 -23.46 27.90 -3.77
N ALA A 72 -23.64 28.99 -4.51
CA ALA A 72 -24.91 29.74 -4.51
C ALA A 72 -26.06 28.94 -5.12
N ALA A 73 -25.82 28.25 -6.24
CA ALA A 73 -26.83 27.39 -6.86
C ALA A 73 -27.16 26.19 -5.98
N VAL A 74 -26.15 25.55 -5.38
CA VAL A 74 -26.35 24.45 -4.42
C VAL A 74 -27.19 24.91 -3.23
N SER A 75 -26.89 26.07 -2.65
CA SER A 75 -27.69 26.63 -1.54
C SER A 75 -29.16 26.81 -1.90
N ARG A 76 -29.45 27.27 -3.13
CA ARG A 76 -30.84 27.46 -3.59
C ARG A 76 -31.56 26.13 -3.81
N PHE A 77 -30.89 25.13 -4.41
CA PHE A 77 -31.45 23.78 -4.54
C PHE A 77 -31.83 23.20 -3.18
N LEU A 78 -30.92 23.28 -2.20
CA LEU A 78 -31.16 22.78 -0.84
C LEU A 78 -32.29 23.55 -0.14
N HIS A 79 -32.31 24.89 -0.26
CA HIS A 79 -33.37 25.73 0.31
C HIS A 79 -34.76 25.40 -0.25
N HIS A 80 -34.85 24.95 -1.51
CA HIS A 80 -36.09 24.55 -2.16
C HIS A 80 -36.42 23.05 -2.02
N GLY A 81 -35.70 22.32 -1.17
CA GLY A 81 -36.03 20.94 -0.79
C GLY A 81 -35.32 19.85 -1.59
N ALA A 82 -34.19 20.16 -2.24
CA ALA A 82 -33.34 19.11 -2.80
C ALA A 82 -32.74 18.27 -1.67
N ASP A 83 -32.70 16.95 -1.83
CA ASP A 83 -32.14 16.04 -0.83
C ASP A 83 -30.59 16.16 -0.82
N PRO A 84 -29.97 16.62 0.29
CA PRO A 84 -28.51 16.69 0.42
C PRO A 84 -27.83 15.31 0.42
N ASN A 85 -28.60 14.23 0.61
CA ASN A 85 -28.14 12.85 0.63
C ASN A 85 -28.51 12.08 -0.66
N ALA A 86 -28.95 12.79 -1.70
CA ALA A 86 -29.19 12.20 -3.01
C ALA A 86 -27.95 11.42 -3.50
N LEU A 87 -28.16 10.38 -4.30
CA LEU A 87 -27.09 9.52 -4.80
C LEU A 87 -26.92 9.66 -6.30
N ILE A 88 -25.68 9.64 -6.77
CA ILE A 88 -25.33 9.58 -8.18
C ILE A 88 -24.26 8.52 -8.43
N SER A 89 -24.34 7.82 -9.56
CA SER A 89 -23.34 6.84 -9.95
C SER A 89 -22.09 7.50 -10.52
N ALA A 90 -20.94 6.86 -10.37
CA ALA A 90 -19.67 7.29 -10.95
C ALA A 90 -19.74 7.37 -12.49
N ALA A 91 -20.55 6.53 -13.14
CA ALA A 91 -20.80 6.58 -14.58
C ALA A 91 -21.53 7.88 -14.96
N SER A 92 -22.61 8.21 -14.26
CA SER A 92 -23.38 9.44 -14.47
C SER A 92 -22.53 10.68 -14.21
N ILE A 93 -21.67 10.69 -13.18
CA ILE A 93 -20.74 11.81 -12.93
C ILE A 93 -19.77 12.01 -14.11
N ARG A 94 -19.24 10.92 -14.69
CA ARG A 94 -18.36 11.01 -15.86
C ARG A 94 -19.07 11.59 -17.07
N GLN A 95 -20.33 11.21 -17.31
CA GLN A 95 -21.15 11.79 -18.38
C GLN A 95 -21.43 13.28 -18.15
N VAL A 96 -21.78 13.68 -16.93
CA VAL A 96 -21.97 15.09 -16.55
C VAL A 96 -20.70 15.89 -16.83
N LYS A 97 -19.55 15.37 -16.41
CA LYS A 97 -18.26 16.01 -16.61
C LYS A 97 -17.94 16.17 -18.11
N ALA A 98 -18.17 15.14 -18.93
CA ALA A 98 -17.98 15.22 -20.36
C ALA A 98 -18.85 16.32 -21.01
N ASN A 99 -20.10 16.46 -20.58
CA ASN A 99 -21.02 17.49 -21.08
C ASN A 99 -20.65 18.91 -20.63
N ILE A 100 -20.05 19.08 -19.45
CA ILE A 100 -19.56 20.39 -18.97
C ILE A 100 -18.26 20.79 -19.70
N LEU A 101 -17.37 19.82 -19.96
CA LEU A 101 -16.10 20.05 -20.63
C LEU A 101 -16.25 20.35 -22.13
N SER A 102 -17.30 19.85 -22.79
CA SER A 102 -17.60 20.22 -24.17
C SER A 102 -18.17 21.64 -24.32
N SER A 103 -18.61 22.26 -23.22
CA SER A 103 -19.29 23.56 -23.20
C SER A 103 -18.52 24.68 -22.51
N SER A 104 -17.35 24.40 -21.89
CA SER A 104 -16.52 25.42 -21.25
C SER A 104 -15.02 25.18 -21.49
N SER A 105 -14.32 26.22 -21.95
CA SER A 105 -12.85 26.23 -22.16
C SER A 105 -12.04 26.40 -20.88
N SER A 106 -12.67 26.30 -19.71
CA SER A 106 -12.03 26.46 -18.40
C SER A 106 -11.58 25.12 -17.83
N GLY A 107 -10.26 24.92 -17.72
CA GLY A 107 -9.60 23.72 -17.20
C GLY A 107 -9.73 23.50 -15.69
N ALA A 108 -10.95 23.29 -15.21
CA ALA A 108 -11.34 23.12 -13.80
C ALA A 108 -12.28 21.89 -13.70
N PHE A 109 -12.14 20.85 -12.87
CA PHE A 109 -11.19 20.42 -11.84
C PHE A 109 -11.26 18.87 -11.72
N GLY A 110 -10.26 18.27 -11.08
CA GLY A 110 -9.92 16.84 -11.07
C GLY A 110 -10.82 15.88 -10.28
N PHE A 111 -12.14 16.05 -10.26
CA PHE A 111 -13.02 15.05 -9.61
C PHE A 111 -12.96 13.70 -10.35
N LEU A 112 -12.55 12.64 -9.64
CA LEU A 112 -12.63 11.23 -10.03
C LEU A 112 -13.20 10.44 -8.84
N PRO A 113 -14.40 9.86 -8.95
CA PRO A 113 -15.02 9.15 -7.84
C PRO A 113 -14.23 7.89 -7.50
N TRP A 114 -13.89 7.72 -6.22
CA TRP A 114 -13.14 6.56 -5.72
C TRP A 114 -14.00 5.30 -5.59
N HIS A 115 -15.32 5.47 -5.54
CA HIS A 115 -16.31 4.40 -5.39
C HIS A 115 -17.59 4.72 -6.18
N ASN A 116 -18.45 3.71 -6.39
CA ASN A 116 -19.50 3.79 -7.40
C ASN A 116 -20.59 4.81 -7.09
N MET A 117 -21.15 4.85 -5.88
CA MET A 117 -22.22 5.80 -5.53
C MET A 117 -21.66 6.97 -4.73
N GLN A 118 -22.08 8.19 -5.05
CA GLN A 118 -21.59 9.42 -4.43
C GLN A 118 -22.76 10.28 -3.97
N THR A 119 -22.61 10.98 -2.83
CA THR A 119 -23.49 12.08 -2.42
C THR A 119 -22.91 13.44 -2.84
N PRO A 120 -23.70 14.53 -2.83
CA PRO A 120 -23.16 15.88 -2.98
C PRO A 120 -22.00 16.16 -2.00
N LEU A 121 -22.07 15.63 -0.78
CA LEU A 121 -21.03 15.79 0.23
C LEU A 121 -19.71 15.10 -0.17
N ASN A 122 -19.77 13.90 -0.75
CA ASN A 122 -18.56 13.23 -1.25
C ASN A 122 -17.89 14.04 -2.38
N ILE A 123 -18.68 14.63 -3.28
CA ILE A 123 -18.14 15.47 -4.36
C ILE A 123 -17.48 16.73 -3.79
N ALA A 124 -18.17 17.45 -2.90
CA ALA A 124 -17.62 18.61 -2.21
C ALA A 124 -16.31 18.27 -1.46
N ALA A 125 -16.28 17.13 -0.77
CA ALA A 125 -15.13 16.64 -0.04
C ALA A 125 -13.95 16.29 -0.96
N ASN A 126 -14.21 15.62 -2.08
CA ASN A 126 -13.20 15.26 -3.08
C ASN A 126 -12.55 16.48 -3.76
N MET A 127 -13.28 17.60 -3.87
CA MET A 127 -12.76 18.87 -4.40
C MET A 127 -12.05 19.72 -3.35
N GLY A 128 -12.23 19.41 -2.06
CA GLY A 128 -11.67 20.21 -0.96
C GLY A 128 -12.37 21.53 -0.73
N ASP A 129 -13.64 21.67 -1.13
CA ASP A 129 -14.42 22.89 -0.95
C ASP A 129 -15.07 22.92 0.44
N ASP A 130 -14.33 23.45 1.42
CA ASP A 130 -14.76 23.54 2.82
C ASP A 130 -16.06 24.36 3.00
N ALA A 131 -16.32 25.34 2.13
CA ALA A 131 -17.52 26.15 2.17
C ALA A 131 -18.73 25.34 1.72
N LEU A 132 -18.58 24.60 0.61
CA LEU A 132 -19.63 23.72 0.10
C LEU A 132 -19.89 22.53 1.04
N VAL A 133 -18.84 21.95 1.62
CA VAL A 133 -18.96 20.92 2.66
C VAL A 133 -19.74 21.48 3.86
N SER A 134 -19.38 22.66 4.35
CA SER A 134 -20.09 23.29 5.48
C SER A 134 -21.56 23.57 5.16
N LEU A 135 -21.85 24.03 3.94
CA LEU A 135 -23.21 24.27 3.46
C LEU A 135 -24.03 22.97 3.45
N LEU A 136 -23.52 21.92 2.81
CA LEU A 136 -24.21 20.63 2.72
C LEU A 136 -24.50 20.03 4.11
N LEU A 137 -23.52 20.10 5.02
CA LEU A 137 -23.70 19.66 6.41
C LEU A 137 -24.76 20.49 7.15
N SER A 138 -24.85 21.80 6.91
CA SER A 138 -25.87 22.67 7.52
C SER A 138 -27.30 22.33 7.09
N TYR A 139 -27.45 21.68 5.93
CA TYR A 139 -28.74 21.20 5.41
C TYR A 139 -29.00 19.72 5.73
N GLY A 140 -28.15 19.06 6.53
CA GLY A 140 -28.37 17.68 6.98
C GLY A 140 -27.75 16.60 6.09
N ALA A 141 -26.70 16.92 5.32
CA ALA A 141 -25.89 15.89 4.69
C ALA A 141 -25.24 14.96 5.74
N ARG A 142 -25.30 13.66 5.49
CA ARG A 142 -24.79 12.61 6.39
C ARG A 142 -23.27 12.47 6.28
N VAL A 143 -22.61 12.49 7.43
CA VAL A 143 -21.13 12.38 7.55
C VAL A 143 -20.61 10.94 7.55
N ASP A 144 -21.48 9.98 7.83
CA ASP A 144 -21.20 8.57 8.10
C ASP A 144 -21.34 7.65 6.87
N GLY A 145 -21.57 8.22 5.69
CA GLY A 145 -21.89 7.44 4.50
C GLY A 145 -23.28 6.81 4.57
N PHE A 146 -23.63 6.00 3.56
CA PHE A 146 -24.92 5.31 3.50
C PHE A 146 -24.72 3.82 3.24
N SER A 147 -25.24 3.01 4.16
CA SER A 147 -25.41 1.56 3.98
C SER A 147 -26.88 1.21 4.27
N PRO A 148 -27.67 0.79 3.26
CA PRO A 148 -29.00 0.29 3.52
C PRO A 148 -28.90 -1.01 4.31
N LYS A 149 -29.51 -1.04 5.51
CA LYS A 149 -29.65 -2.24 6.34
C LYS A 149 -30.32 -3.34 5.49
N GLY A 150 -29.62 -4.42 5.17
CA GLY A 150 -30.22 -5.57 4.49
C GLY A 150 -29.32 -6.42 3.59
N HIS A 151 -28.13 -5.97 3.19
CA HIS A 151 -27.23 -6.78 2.37
C HIS A 151 -26.34 -7.70 3.24
N GLN A 152 -26.95 -8.76 3.80
CA GLN A 152 -26.25 -9.91 4.39
C GLN A 152 -25.98 -11.01 3.36
N GLY A 153 -25.53 -10.64 2.15
CA GLY A 153 -25.17 -11.57 1.08
C GLY A 153 -23.67 -11.68 0.93
N THR A 154 -23.08 -12.74 1.48
CA THR A 154 -21.75 -13.32 1.17
C THR A 154 -20.66 -12.31 0.76
N GLY A 155 -20.17 -11.56 1.74
CA GLY A 155 -19.07 -10.60 1.59
C GLY A 155 -19.27 -9.33 2.42
N GLU A 156 -19.38 -9.50 3.74
CA GLU A 156 -19.44 -8.51 4.82
C GLU A 156 -19.55 -7.01 4.43
N GLY A 157 -20.74 -6.44 4.63
CA GLY A 157 -20.89 -5.09 5.21
C GLY A 157 -20.41 -3.87 4.41
N ARG A 158 -20.14 -3.94 3.10
CA ARG A 158 -19.72 -2.76 2.34
C ARG A 158 -20.81 -1.69 2.31
N HIS A 159 -20.47 -0.47 2.73
CA HIS A 159 -21.30 0.71 2.50
C HIS A 159 -21.55 0.90 1.00
N THR A 160 -22.79 1.22 0.62
CA THR A 160 -23.09 1.62 -0.76
C THR A 160 -22.38 2.93 -1.13
N VAL A 161 -22.20 3.81 -0.15
CA VAL A 161 -21.50 5.10 -0.26
C VAL A 161 -20.51 5.24 0.89
N GLN A 162 -19.26 5.56 0.59
CA GLN A 162 -18.25 5.77 1.63
C GLN A 162 -18.48 7.10 2.36
N PRO A 163 -18.09 7.22 3.64
CA PRO A 163 -18.06 8.50 4.34
C PRO A 163 -17.22 9.53 3.56
N ALA A 164 -17.73 10.75 3.40
CA ALA A 164 -17.10 11.80 2.58
C ALA A 164 -15.66 12.16 3.02
N VAL A 165 -15.32 11.90 4.28
CA VAL A 165 -13.95 12.07 4.80
C VAL A 165 -12.92 11.21 4.06
N VAL A 166 -13.34 10.04 3.54
CA VAL A 166 -12.49 9.17 2.73
C VAL A 166 -12.10 9.86 1.43
N ASP A 167 -13.05 10.47 0.71
CA ASP A 167 -12.76 11.19 -0.54
C ASP A 167 -11.86 12.41 -0.31
N ALA A 168 -12.11 13.19 0.75
CA ALA A 168 -11.24 14.31 1.11
C ALA A 168 -9.81 13.85 1.41
N LEU A 169 -9.66 12.74 2.13
CA LEU A 169 -8.35 12.17 2.46
C LEU A 169 -7.64 11.65 1.22
N LEU A 170 -8.31 10.84 0.40
CA LEU A 170 -7.71 10.28 -0.83
C LEU A 170 -7.30 11.38 -1.82
N SER A 171 -8.01 12.51 -1.84
CA SER A 171 -7.64 13.71 -2.61
C SER A 171 -6.62 14.64 -1.91
N GLY A 172 -6.26 14.38 -0.65
CA GLY A 172 -5.24 15.14 0.08
C GLY A 172 -5.73 16.45 0.72
N HIS A 173 -7.03 16.67 0.84
CA HIS A 173 -7.64 17.90 1.36
C HIS A 173 -7.66 17.92 2.89
N LYS A 174 -6.52 18.27 3.50
CA LYS A 174 -6.32 18.27 4.96
C LYS A 174 -7.33 19.12 5.75
N SER A 175 -7.68 20.30 5.27
CA SER A 175 -8.67 21.18 5.93
C SER A 175 -10.06 20.55 5.93
N THR A 176 -10.44 19.94 4.82
CA THR A 176 -11.73 19.25 4.66
C THR A 176 -11.83 17.99 5.50
N VAL A 177 -10.75 17.19 5.57
CA VAL A 177 -10.68 16.04 6.50
C VAL A 177 -10.89 16.50 7.94
N ARG A 178 -10.19 17.57 8.36
CA ARG A 178 -10.36 18.15 9.71
C ARG A 178 -11.80 18.59 9.97
N LEU A 179 -12.42 19.27 9.00
CA LEU A 179 -13.79 19.75 9.09
C LEU A 179 -14.77 18.59 9.27
N LEU A 180 -14.66 17.55 8.44
CA LEU A 180 -15.55 16.40 8.48
C LEU A 180 -15.40 15.59 9.78
N LEU A 181 -14.18 15.39 10.26
CA LEU A 181 -13.93 14.72 11.55
C LEU A 181 -14.49 15.53 12.74
N LYS A 182 -14.32 16.85 12.75
CA LYS A 182 -14.96 17.73 13.77
C LYS A 182 -16.49 17.66 13.74
N ARG A 183 -17.07 17.23 12.62
CA ARG A 183 -18.52 17.05 12.43
C ARG A 183 -18.98 15.61 12.66
N GLY A 184 -18.12 14.76 13.22
CA GLY A 184 -18.46 13.40 13.63
C GLY A 184 -18.34 12.35 12.52
N SER A 185 -17.58 12.62 11.45
CA SER A 185 -17.26 11.56 10.49
C SER A 185 -16.52 10.41 11.20
N PRO A 186 -16.85 9.15 10.88
CA PRO A 186 -16.21 7.99 11.49
C PRO A 186 -14.74 7.87 11.07
N MET A 187 -13.89 7.41 11.99
CA MET A 187 -12.44 7.17 11.76
C MET A 187 -12.15 5.82 11.12
N HIS A 188 -12.97 4.82 11.42
CA HIS A 188 -12.82 3.45 10.94
C HIS A 188 -14.18 2.75 10.82
N ASP A 189 -14.29 1.83 9.86
CA ASP A 189 -15.43 0.92 9.67
C ASP A 189 -14.95 -0.27 8.81
N TYR A 190 -15.50 -1.46 9.03
CA TYR A 190 -15.23 -2.63 8.17
C TYR A 190 -15.68 -2.42 6.73
N GLY A 191 -16.73 -1.61 6.52
CA GLY A 191 -17.20 -1.22 5.20
C GLY A 191 -16.43 -0.06 4.57
N MET A 192 -15.49 0.57 5.29
CA MET A 192 -14.67 1.66 4.75
C MET A 192 -13.56 1.16 3.82
N GLU A 193 -13.20 1.99 2.85
CA GLU A 193 -12.01 1.78 2.03
C GLU A 193 -10.78 1.52 2.93
N ARG A 194 -10.10 0.38 2.70
CA ARG A 194 -8.92 -0.07 3.48
C ARG A 194 -9.14 -0.16 4.99
N GLY A 195 -10.39 -0.20 5.45
CA GLY A 195 -10.75 -0.35 6.87
C GLY A 195 -10.75 0.91 7.71
N GLY A 196 -10.36 2.05 7.16
CA GLY A 196 -10.31 3.29 7.94
C GLY A 196 -9.28 4.30 7.43
N LEU A 197 -9.31 5.49 8.04
CA LEU A 197 -8.58 6.65 7.58
C LEU A 197 -7.07 6.51 7.71
N ILE A 198 -6.56 5.87 8.78
CA ILE A 198 -5.12 5.62 8.96
C ILE A 198 -4.56 4.80 7.79
N ASN A 199 -5.21 3.70 7.42
CA ASN A 199 -4.75 2.83 6.33
C ASN A 199 -4.84 3.53 4.97
N CYS A 200 -5.84 4.39 4.76
CA CYS A 200 -5.91 5.24 3.57
C CYS A 200 -4.76 6.25 3.52
N ALA A 201 -4.44 6.92 4.63
CA ALA A 201 -3.36 7.90 4.69
C ALA A 201 -1.99 7.25 4.45
N ILE A 202 -1.77 6.05 5.02
CA ILE A 202 -0.56 5.26 4.79
C ILE A 202 -0.45 4.83 3.32
N ALA A 203 -1.54 4.30 2.73
CA ALA A 203 -1.54 3.86 1.34
C ALA A 203 -1.36 5.00 0.31
N ARG A 204 -1.64 6.25 0.72
CA ARG A 204 -1.39 7.46 -0.08
C ARG A 204 -0.08 8.15 0.28
N GLU A 205 0.66 7.62 1.25
CA GLU A 205 1.90 8.19 1.78
C GLU A 205 1.75 9.64 2.28
N GLN A 206 0.57 9.98 2.81
CA GLN A 206 0.24 11.33 3.25
C GLN A 206 0.54 11.52 4.74
N LEU A 207 1.82 11.68 5.09
CA LEU A 207 2.27 11.87 6.48
C LEU A 207 1.54 13.05 7.18
N SER A 208 1.27 14.13 6.46
CA SER A 208 0.63 15.33 7.02
C SER A 208 -0.83 15.10 7.47
N LEU A 209 -1.52 14.16 6.81
CA LEU A 209 -2.87 13.71 7.15
C LEU A 209 -2.82 12.63 8.23
N LEU A 210 -1.88 11.71 8.16
CA LEU A 210 -1.66 10.72 9.24
C LEU A 210 -1.38 11.41 10.58
N LYS A 211 -0.51 12.43 10.60
CA LYS A 211 -0.26 13.28 11.78
C LYS A 211 -1.52 13.95 12.31
N LEU A 212 -2.41 14.40 11.43
CA LEU A 212 -3.69 14.99 11.85
C LEU A 212 -4.58 13.95 12.52
N LEU A 213 -4.70 12.75 11.94
CA LEU A 213 -5.53 11.68 12.48
C LEU A 213 -5.05 11.24 13.88
N VAL A 214 -3.74 11.00 14.02
CA VAL A 214 -3.16 10.49 15.27
C VAL A 214 -3.07 11.58 16.34
N ASN A 215 -2.52 12.76 16.00
CA ASN A 215 -2.21 13.76 17.04
C ASN A 215 -3.40 14.63 17.44
N GLU A 216 -4.41 14.80 16.57
CA GLU A 216 -5.55 15.68 16.87
C GLU A 216 -6.87 14.95 17.08
N PHE A 217 -7.02 13.76 16.50
CA PHE A 217 -8.24 12.95 16.60
C PHE A 217 -7.98 11.62 17.31
N GLU A 218 -6.79 11.43 17.90
CA GLU A 218 -6.44 10.27 18.73
C GLU A 218 -6.68 8.92 18.04
N ALA A 219 -6.48 8.88 16.72
CA ALA A 219 -6.70 7.66 15.95
C ALA A 219 -5.70 6.57 16.37
N ASP A 220 -6.22 5.38 16.67
CA ASP A 220 -5.43 4.23 17.12
C ASP A 220 -4.50 3.72 16.01
N VAL A 221 -3.19 3.88 16.22
CA VAL A 221 -2.12 3.46 15.29
C VAL A 221 -2.03 1.94 15.13
N ASN A 222 -2.69 1.18 16.00
CA ASN A 222 -2.73 -0.28 15.99
C ASN A 222 -4.05 -0.84 15.48
N PHE A 223 -4.99 0.01 15.04
CA PHE A 223 -6.28 -0.46 14.51
C PHE A 223 -6.07 -1.33 13.27
N THR A 224 -6.36 -2.62 13.40
CA THR A 224 -6.18 -3.60 12.33
C THR A 224 -7.35 -3.62 11.36
N TRP A 225 -7.06 -3.82 10.08
CA TRP A 225 -8.07 -4.13 9.06
C TRP A 225 -7.94 -5.59 8.62
N GLN A 226 -9.05 -6.17 8.11
CA GLN A 226 -9.22 -7.53 7.56
C GLN A 226 -8.14 -8.55 7.95
N GLU A 227 -8.54 -9.56 8.72
CA GLU A 227 -7.69 -10.66 9.19
C GLU A 227 -6.61 -10.26 10.20
N GLY A 228 -6.43 -8.96 10.50
CA GLY A 228 -5.54 -8.46 11.57
C GLY A 228 -4.30 -7.72 11.06
N VAL A 229 -4.29 -7.25 9.81
CA VAL A 229 -3.14 -6.51 9.25
C VAL A 229 -2.98 -5.18 9.99
N TYR A 230 -1.82 -4.98 10.64
CA TYR A 230 -1.53 -3.73 11.34
C TYR A 230 -1.15 -2.62 10.35
N PRO A 231 -1.43 -1.34 10.68
CA PRO A 231 -0.99 -0.20 9.90
C PRO A 231 0.52 -0.20 9.62
N LEU A 232 1.32 -0.67 10.57
CA LEU A 232 2.77 -0.82 10.41
C LEU A 232 3.15 -1.81 9.28
N ASN A 233 2.46 -2.95 9.15
CA ASN A 233 2.68 -3.89 8.04
C ASN A 233 2.40 -3.22 6.68
N ARG A 234 1.38 -2.36 6.61
CA ARG A 234 1.05 -1.62 5.40
C ARG A 234 2.15 -0.63 5.03
N ALA A 235 2.63 0.14 6.02
CA ALA A 235 3.63 1.19 5.81
C ALA A 235 4.96 0.64 5.27
N VAL A 236 5.38 -0.54 5.72
CA VAL A 236 6.65 -1.14 5.28
C VAL A 236 6.62 -1.77 3.88
N SER A 237 5.45 -1.79 3.22
CA SER A 237 5.28 -2.41 1.88
C SER A 237 5.70 -1.49 0.72
N SER A 238 6.18 -0.30 1.01
CA SER A 238 6.62 0.69 0.02
C SER A 238 8.08 1.05 0.24
N SER A 239 8.79 1.26 -0.87
CA SER A 239 10.21 1.62 -0.88
C SER A 239 10.42 3.12 -1.03
N SER A 240 9.42 3.96 -0.82
CA SER A 240 9.55 5.41 -0.93
C SER A 240 10.12 6.05 0.34
N GLU A 241 10.68 7.25 0.23
CA GLU A 241 11.09 8.06 1.39
C GLU A 241 9.89 8.38 2.30
N GLY A 242 8.75 8.72 1.70
CA GLY A 242 7.50 8.98 2.43
C GLY A 242 7.04 7.79 3.27
N ALA A 243 7.24 6.56 2.79
CA ALA A 243 6.94 5.36 3.55
C ALA A 243 7.86 5.21 4.78
N ALA A 244 9.16 5.52 4.65
CA ALA A 244 10.10 5.47 5.77
C ALA A 244 9.75 6.49 6.87
N GLU A 245 9.34 7.71 6.49
CA GLU A 245 8.86 8.71 7.45
C GLU A 245 7.58 8.29 8.16
N ILE A 246 6.65 7.64 7.44
CA ILE A 246 5.42 7.10 8.01
C ILE A 246 5.74 5.97 9.00
N VAL A 247 6.65 5.05 8.66
CA VAL A 247 7.07 4.00 9.59
C VAL A 247 7.65 4.62 10.86
N ARG A 248 8.55 5.61 10.73
CA ARG A 248 9.09 6.33 11.89
C ARG A 248 7.99 6.96 12.75
N PHE A 249 7.05 7.65 12.11
CA PHE A 249 5.95 8.28 12.80
C PHE A 249 5.07 7.28 13.55
N LEU A 250 4.72 6.15 12.93
CA LEU A 250 3.93 5.09 13.58
C LEU A 250 4.66 4.52 14.80
N LEU A 251 5.96 4.23 14.67
CA LEU A 251 6.78 3.70 15.76
C LEU A 251 6.94 4.70 16.91
N ASP A 252 7.07 6.00 16.60
CA ASP A 252 7.15 7.06 17.61
C ASP A 252 5.83 7.28 18.36
N ASN A 253 4.71 6.82 17.79
CA ASN A 253 3.37 6.91 18.39
C ASN A 253 2.84 5.56 18.91
N GLY A 254 3.73 4.59 19.18
CA GLY A 254 3.36 3.36 19.87
C GLY A 254 2.78 2.26 18.99
N ALA A 255 3.13 2.22 17.70
CA ALA A 255 2.80 1.06 16.87
C ALA A 255 3.43 -0.22 17.46
N ASP A 256 2.60 -1.25 17.64
CA ASP A 256 3.00 -2.53 18.22
C ASP A 256 3.76 -3.35 17.18
N ILE A 257 5.07 -3.33 17.34
CA ILE A 257 6.01 -4.03 16.48
C ILE A 257 5.81 -5.55 16.58
N GLU A 258 5.62 -6.07 17.79
CA GLU A 258 5.55 -7.52 18.02
C GLU A 258 4.26 -8.08 17.45
N ALA A 259 3.13 -7.42 17.71
CA ALA A 259 1.85 -7.82 17.16
C ALA A 259 1.83 -7.76 15.61
N ALA A 260 2.45 -6.72 15.02
CA ALA A 260 2.63 -6.62 13.58
C ALA A 260 3.57 -7.71 13.01
N ASN A 261 4.55 -8.16 13.79
CA ASN A 261 5.51 -9.18 13.39
C ASN A 261 4.96 -10.61 13.49
N SER A 262 4.10 -10.90 14.46
CA SER A 262 3.40 -12.18 14.64
C SER A 262 2.17 -12.32 13.75
N TYR A 263 1.83 -11.28 12.98
CA TYR A 263 0.70 -11.32 12.06
C TYR A 263 0.83 -12.46 11.02
N GLY A 264 -0.25 -13.22 10.82
CA GLY A 264 -0.29 -14.31 9.84
C GLY A 264 0.44 -15.60 10.28
N GLU A 265 0.87 -15.71 11.55
CA GLU A 265 1.49 -16.94 12.06
C GLU A 265 0.58 -18.17 11.91
N ASN A 266 -0.72 -18.02 12.16
CA ASN A 266 -1.71 -19.11 12.11
C ASN A 266 -2.12 -19.53 10.69
N THR A 267 -1.81 -18.73 9.65
CA THR A 267 -2.21 -19.02 8.26
C THR A 267 -1.13 -19.78 7.49
N GLY A 268 0.00 -20.12 8.12
CA GLY A 268 1.14 -20.79 7.47
C GLY A 268 1.86 -19.91 6.44
N HIS A 269 1.37 -18.69 6.20
CA HIS A 269 1.98 -17.67 5.36
C HIS A 269 2.77 -16.71 6.25
N GLY A 270 3.88 -17.17 6.83
CA GLY A 270 4.78 -16.41 7.72
C GLY A 270 5.39 -15.14 7.10
N GLN A 271 4.54 -14.18 6.76
CA GLN A 271 4.87 -12.85 6.30
C GLN A 271 5.04 -11.95 7.52
N ARG A 272 6.11 -12.25 8.23
CA ARG A 272 6.59 -11.49 9.37
C ARG A 272 6.99 -10.09 8.89
N LEU A 273 6.70 -9.06 9.68
CA LEU A 273 7.02 -7.66 9.39
C LEU A 273 8.44 -7.48 8.81
N LEU A 274 9.41 -8.21 9.39
CA LEU A 274 10.80 -8.23 8.92
C LEU A 274 10.95 -8.75 7.48
N ASN A 275 10.29 -9.85 7.14
CA ASN A 275 10.32 -10.43 5.78
C ASN A 275 9.71 -9.46 4.76
N GLN A 276 8.65 -8.76 5.14
CA GLN A 276 7.98 -7.79 4.29
C GLN A 276 8.87 -6.58 4.00
N VAL A 277 9.51 -6.02 5.04
CA VAL A 277 10.52 -4.96 4.89
C VAL A 277 11.68 -5.38 3.99
N ILE A 278 12.19 -6.60 4.13
CA ILE A 278 13.32 -7.07 3.33
C ILE A 278 12.91 -7.26 1.86
N ARG A 279 11.67 -7.68 1.60
CA ARG A 279 11.20 -7.92 0.22
C ARG A 279 10.80 -6.64 -0.52
N GLN A 280 10.29 -5.63 0.19
CA GLN A 280 9.59 -4.50 -0.44
C GLN A 280 10.04 -3.12 0.07
N GLY A 281 10.72 -3.06 1.21
CA GLY A 281 11.13 -1.82 1.87
C GLY A 281 12.55 -1.39 1.55
N THR A 282 12.99 -0.39 2.31
CA THR A 282 14.33 0.23 2.22
C THR A 282 15.23 -0.24 3.36
N ILE A 283 16.54 -0.12 3.16
CA ILE A 283 17.55 -0.42 4.18
C ILE A 283 17.34 0.46 5.43
N ASP A 284 16.92 1.71 5.26
CA ASP A 284 16.65 2.63 6.38
C ASP A 284 15.45 2.20 7.21
N THR A 285 14.37 1.77 6.56
CA THR A 285 13.19 1.22 7.24
C THR A 285 13.55 -0.06 7.99
N LEU A 286 14.37 -0.93 7.39
CA LEU A 286 14.92 -2.11 8.06
C LEU A 286 15.74 -1.71 9.29
N ARG A 287 16.72 -0.82 9.15
CA ARG A 287 17.57 -0.36 10.24
C ARG A 287 16.75 0.21 11.40
N LEU A 288 15.75 1.03 11.08
CA LEU A 288 14.86 1.62 12.06
C LEU A 288 14.10 0.55 12.86
N LEU A 289 13.52 -0.43 12.18
CA LEU A 289 12.83 -1.56 12.80
C LEU A 289 13.75 -2.41 13.69
N LEU A 290 14.95 -2.73 13.21
CA LEU A 290 15.94 -3.49 13.98
C LEU A 290 16.38 -2.73 15.24
N THR A 291 16.57 -1.40 15.13
CA THR A 291 16.92 -0.53 16.27
C THR A 291 15.82 -0.47 17.32
N ARG A 292 14.55 -0.59 16.90
CA ARG A 292 13.37 -0.57 17.79
C ARG A 292 12.99 -1.94 18.36
N GLY A 293 13.80 -2.98 18.13
CA GLY A 293 13.66 -4.26 18.82
C GLY A 293 12.95 -5.38 18.05
N VAL A 294 12.68 -5.24 16.74
CA VAL A 294 12.04 -6.31 15.90
C VAL A 294 12.72 -7.68 16.03
N VAL A 295 13.99 -7.74 16.42
CA VAL A 295 14.80 -8.97 16.42
C VAL A 295 14.69 -9.78 17.71
N THR A 296 14.15 -9.22 18.80
CA THR A 296 14.37 -9.83 20.12
C THR A 296 13.33 -10.87 20.57
N ALA A 297 12.12 -10.93 20.03
CA ALA A 297 11.07 -11.72 20.69
C ALA A 297 10.81 -13.13 20.13
N THR A 298 11.16 -13.47 18.88
CA THR A 298 10.84 -14.83 18.36
C THR A 298 11.88 -15.38 17.40
N ALA A 299 13.02 -15.77 17.96
CA ALA A 299 13.92 -16.78 17.39
C ALA A 299 13.21 -18.13 17.05
N GLN A 300 11.95 -18.31 17.45
CA GLN A 300 11.28 -19.62 17.46
C GLN A 300 10.24 -19.93 16.36
N ALA A 301 9.85 -19.04 15.44
CA ALA A 301 8.72 -19.37 14.54
C ALA A 301 8.94 -19.07 13.05
N LEU A 302 10.08 -19.47 12.49
CA LEU A 302 10.30 -19.49 11.05
C LEU A 302 10.16 -20.93 10.56
N SER A 303 8.93 -21.39 10.29
CA SER A 303 8.68 -22.67 9.63
C SER A 303 9.33 -22.78 8.24
N ASN A 304 9.93 -21.67 7.76
CA ASN A 304 10.64 -21.56 6.49
C ASN A 304 12.07 -20.99 6.62
N LYS A 305 12.78 -21.19 7.75
CA LYS A 305 14.18 -20.70 7.96
C LYS A 305 15.06 -21.01 6.73
N GLY A 306 14.94 -22.19 6.13
CA GLY A 306 15.76 -22.60 4.99
C GLY A 306 15.56 -21.76 3.72
N VAL A 307 14.33 -21.73 3.17
CA VAL A 307 14.10 -21.13 1.84
C VAL A 307 14.24 -19.62 1.88
N PHE A 308 13.72 -18.95 2.93
CA PHE A 308 13.86 -17.50 3.04
C PHE A 308 15.32 -17.07 3.26
N ARG A 309 16.10 -17.81 4.06
CA ARG A 309 17.53 -17.52 4.22
C ARG A 309 18.31 -17.73 2.94
N ILE A 310 18.02 -18.79 2.18
CA ILE A 310 18.64 -19.01 0.85
C ILE A 310 18.31 -17.82 -0.07
N TRP A 311 17.05 -17.38 -0.09
CA TRP A 311 16.63 -16.22 -0.86
C TRP A 311 17.34 -14.93 -0.44
N LEU A 312 17.47 -14.68 0.88
CA LEU A 312 18.17 -13.53 1.47
C LEU A 312 19.61 -13.46 0.97
N MET A 313 20.36 -14.57 1.07
CA MET A 313 21.76 -14.63 0.63
C MET A 313 21.89 -14.44 -0.89
N GLN A 314 20.91 -14.89 -1.67
CA GLN A 314 20.96 -14.81 -3.13
C GLN A 314 20.58 -13.45 -3.69
N ARG A 315 19.74 -12.66 -3.00
CA ARG A 315 19.09 -11.48 -3.60
C ARG A 315 19.31 -10.17 -2.85
N CYS A 316 19.61 -10.22 -1.55
CA CYS A 316 19.73 -8.99 -0.76
C CYS A 316 21.14 -8.42 -0.80
N ASP A 317 21.22 -7.11 -0.57
CA ASP A 317 22.49 -6.41 -0.44
C ASP A 317 23.27 -6.88 0.79
N ALA A 318 24.60 -6.80 0.70
CA ALA A 318 25.48 -7.17 1.79
C ALA A 318 25.20 -6.34 3.06
N GLU A 319 24.78 -5.09 2.91
CA GLU A 319 24.39 -4.22 4.03
C GLU A 319 23.15 -4.74 4.78
N VAL A 320 22.17 -5.31 4.09
CA VAL A 320 21.01 -5.94 4.73
C VAL A 320 21.47 -7.12 5.59
N VAL A 321 22.38 -7.95 5.07
CA VAL A 321 22.91 -9.10 5.80
C VAL A 321 23.76 -8.65 7.00
N ARG A 322 24.58 -7.61 6.82
CA ARG A 322 25.37 -6.99 7.90
C ARG A 322 24.48 -6.49 9.02
N LEU A 323 23.40 -5.77 8.69
CA LEU A 323 22.42 -5.28 9.66
C LEU A 323 21.77 -6.42 10.43
N LEU A 324 21.31 -7.46 9.73
CA LEU A 324 20.70 -8.63 10.36
C LEU A 324 21.69 -9.37 11.28
N LEU A 325 22.96 -9.45 10.89
CA LEU A 325 24.03 -10.06 11.69
C LEU A 325 24.32 -9.26 12.96
N GLN A 326 24.44 -7.93 12.86
CA GLN A 326 24.66 -7.04 14.01
C GLN A 326 23.55 -7.13 15.07
N HIS A 327 22.32 -7.37 14.65
CA HIS A 327 21.18 -7.51 15.54
C HIS A 327 20.88 -8.96 15.97
N GLY A 328 21.74 -9.93 15.64
CA GLY A 328 21.62 -11.31 16.15
C GLY A 328 20.57 -12.18 15.44
N TYR A 329 20.20 -11.86 14.19
CA TYR A 329 19.21 -12.64 13.42
C TYR A 329 19.67 -14.07 13.10
N PHE A 330 20.97 -14.29 12.93
CA PHE A 330 21.53 -15.59 12.56
C PHE A 330 21.95 -16.39 13.81
N GLU A 331 21.19 -17.44 14.13
CA GLU A 331 21.54 -18.36 15.22
C GLU A 331 22.80 -19.19 14.91
N PRO A 332 23.70 -19.40 15.89
CA PRO A 332 24.93 -20.17 15.72
C PRO A 332 24.71 -21.57 15.15
N ASP A 333 23.73 -22.34 15.66
CA ASP A 333 23.47 -23.72 15.23
C ASP A 333 23.10 -23.83 13.74
N SER A 334 22.62 -22.74 13.18
CA SER A 334 22.12 -22.66 11.81
C SER A 334 23.05 -21.91 10.87
N ILE A 335 24.18 -21.41 11.38
CA ILE A 335 25.14 -20.60 10.63
C ILE A 335 25.74 -21.39 9.47
N ASN A 336 25.99 -22.68 9.68
CA ASN A 336 26.55 -23.57 8.67
C ASN A 336 25.63 -23.69 7.45
N GLY A 337 24.32 -23.86 7.65
CA GLY A 337 23.34 -23.88 6.55
C GLY A 337 23.29 -22.54 5.80
N THR A 338 23.45 -21.43 6.52
CA THR A 338 23.51 -20.08 5.93
C THR A 338 24.78 -19.90 5.08
N LEU A 339 25.95 -20.25 5.61
CA LEU A 339 27.23 -20.17 4.89
C LEU A 339 27.24 -21.06 3.65
N MET A 340 26.64 -22.25 3.74
CA MET A 340 26.43 -23.13 2.60
C MET A 340 25.56 -22.48 1.50
N ALA A 341 24.56 -21.69 1.87
CA ALA A 341 23.76 -20.94 0.90
C ALA A 341 24.56 -19.79 0.27
N VAL A 342 25.39 -19.08 1.06
CA VAL A 342 26.30 -18.02 0.58
C VAL A 342 27.29 -18.56 -0.45
N MET A 343 27.91 -19.70 -0.15
CA MET A 343 28.88 -20.37 -1.04
C MET A 343 28.21 -20.80 -2.36
N ARG A 344 27.03 -21.41 -2.30
CA ARG A 344 26.24 -21.74 -3.50
C ARG A 344 25.85 -20.49 -4.31
N ALA A 345 25.52 -19.40 -3.63
CA ALA A 345 25.17 -18.12 -4.26
C ALA A 345 26.40 -17.39 -4.86
N ARG A 346 27.62 -17.77 -4.45
CA ARG A 346 28.91 -17.16 -4.80
C ARG A 346 29.03 -15.69 -4.40
N ARG A 347 28.55 -15.39 -3.21
CA ARG A 347 28.56 -14.04 -2.61
C ARG A 347 29.78 -13.87 -1.70
N LEU A 348 30.89 -13.43 -2.29
CA LEU A 348 32.14 -13.22 -1.57
C LEU A 348 32.01 -12.12 -0.52
N ASP A 349 31.32 -11.04 -0.87
CA ASP A 349 30.97 -9.92 -0.01
C ASP A 349 30.26 -10.38 1.28
N ILE A 350 29.25 -11.23 1.15
CA ILE A 350 28.52 -11.78 2.31
C ILE A 350 29.39 -12.78 3.07
N LEU A 351 30.16 -13.63 2.38
CA LEU A 351 31.03 -14.61 3.04
C LEU A 351 32.07 -13.92 3.92
N GLN A 352 32.70 -12.86 3.40
CA GLN A 352 33.65 -12.04 4.15
C GLN A 352 33.01 -11.44 5.39
N LEU A 353 31.79 -10.88 5.29
CA LEU A 353 31.08 -10.34 6.46
C LEU A 353 30.90 -11.38 7.57
N PHE A 354 30.60 -12.64 7.24
CA PHE A 354 30.51 -13.69 8.25
C PHE A 354 31.88 -14.08 8.84
N MET A 355 32.93 -14.12 8.03
CA MET A 355 34.29 -14.38 8.54
C MET A 355 34.78 -13.26 9.47
N ASP A 356 34.53 -12.01 9.11
CA ASP A 356 34.86 -10.84 9.91
C ASP A 356 34.09 -10.81 11.24
N SER A 357 32.91 -11.46 11.29
CA SER A 357 32.12 -11.61 12.52
C SER A 357 32.62 -12.70 13.48
N GLY A 358 33.70 -13.42 13.11
CA GLY A 358 34.34 -14.43 13.95
C GLY A 358 33.73 -15.83 13.84
N VAL A 359 33.03 -16.15 12.74
CA VAL A 359 32.55 -17.52 12.52
C VAL A 359 33.74 -18.44 12.25
N ASP A 360 33.84 -19.53 13.00
CA ASP A 360 34.91 -20.52 12.83
C ASP A 360 34.71 -21.33 11.53
N PRO A 361 35.61 -21.18 10.53
CA PRO A 361 35.51 -21.89 9.27
C PRO A 361 35.75 -23.41 9.38
N ASN A 362 36.30 -23.85 10.51
CA ASN A 362 36.65 -25.25 10.77
C ASN A 362 35.51 -26.04 11.42
N THR A 363 34.38 -25.39 11.66
CA THR A 363 33.18 -26.05 12.16
C THR A 363 32.78 -27.18 11.21
N ARG A 364 32.65 -28.40 11.76
CA ARG A 364 32.26 -29.58 10.99
C ARG A 364 30.74 -29.64 10.81
N THR A 365 30.30 -29.98 9.61
CA THR A 365 28.91 -30.00 9.21
C THR A 365 28.43 -31.41 8.87
N GLY A 366 27.21 -31.74 9.32
CA GLY A 366 26.51 -32.98 8.98
C GLY A 366 27.18 -34.28 9.44
N ILE A 367 26.67 -35.41 8.94
CA ILE A 367 27.14 -36.77 9.29
C ILE A 367 28.53 -37.05 8.69
N ALA A 368 28.85 -36.39 7.57
CA ALA A 368 30.13 -36.55 6.88
C ALA A 368 31.29 -35.75 7.51
N GLY A 369 31.03 -34.94 8.54
CA GLY A 369 32.07 -34.19 9.26
C GLY A 369 32.83 -33.18 8.39
N LEU A 370 32.20 -32.66 7.33
CA LEU A 370 32.85 -31.78 6.36
C LEU A 370 33.03 -30.37 6.95
N THR A 371 34.23 -29.82 6.82
CA THR A 371 34.46 -28.38 7.05
C THR A 371 33.92 -27.55 5.87
N LEU A 372 33.81 -26.23 6.04
CA LEU A 372 33.43 -25.34 4.93
C LEU A 372 34.39 -25.45 3.75
N LEU A 373 35.69 -25.65 4.02
CA LEU A 373 36.70 -25.76 2.97
C LEU A 373 36.51 -27.01 2.11
N HIS A 374 36.25 -28.18 2.71
CA HIS A 374 35.89 -29.39 1.95
C HIS A 374 34.73 -29.12 0.99
N THR A 375 33.72 -28.42 1.49
CA THR A 375 32.52 -28.16 0.71
C THR A 375 32.76 -27.15 -0.41
N ALA A 376 33.60 -26.14 -0.18
CA ALA A 376 34.01 -25.20 -1.22
C ALA A 376 34.73 -25.92 -2.36
N VAL A 377 35.67 -26.81 -2.03
CA VAL A 377 36.42 -27.63 -2.98
C VAL A 377 35.48 -28.53 -3.78
N ILE A 378 34.54 -29.22 -3.12
CA ILE A 378 33.53 -30.04 -3.81
C ILE A 378 32.72 -29.18 -4.81
N TYR A 379 32.31 -27.96 -4.44
CA TYR A 379 31.59 -27.08 -5.35
C TYR A 379 32.43 -26.58 -6.54
N CYS A 380 33.74 -26.46 -6.37
CA CYS A 380 34.66 -26.20 -7.48
C CYS A 380 34.72 -27.41 -8.43
N ALA A 381 34.78 -28.64 -7.91
CA ALA A 381 34.82 -29.86 -8.71
C ALA A 381 33.53 -30.13 -9.50
N VAL A 382 32.35 -29.93 -8.89
CA VAL A 382 31.05 -30.19 -9.53
C VAL A 382 30.78 -29.28 -10.74
N ARG A 383 31.45 -28.12 -10.82
CA ARG A 383 31.35 -27.20 -11.97
C ARG A 383 32.15 -27.64 -13.21
N SER A 384 33.03 -28.63 -13.07
CA SER A 384 33.72 -29.27 -14.19
C SER A 384 32.84 -30.31 -14.92
N MET A 385 31.62 -30.58 -14.41
CA MET A 385 30.61 -31.44 -15.06
C MET A 385 29.48 -30.58 -15.65
N PRO A 386 28.94 -30.91 -16.85
CA PRO A 386 27.73 -30.27 -17.37
C PRO A 386 26.56 -30.51 -16.41
N ILE A 387 25.80 -29.47 -16.08
CA ILE A 387 24.61 -29.60 -15.24
C ILE A 387 23.53 -30.32 -16.06
N GLU A 388 23.48 -31.64 -15.98
CA GLU A 388 22.27 -32.39 -16.31
C GLU A 388 21.30 -32.31 -15.13
N THR A 389 20.15 -31.72 -15.45
CA THR A 389 18.85 -31.77 -14.78
C THR A 389 18.64 -32.97 -13.86
N GLY A 390 18.24 -32.76 -12.60
CA GLY A 390 17.85 -33.91 -11.79
C GLY A 390 17.53 -33.75 -10.32
N LEU A 391 17.15 -32.59 -9.81
CA LEU A 391 16.35 -32.52 -8.57
C LEU A 391 15.25 -31.48 -8.78
N ALA A 392 14.12 -32.00 -9.27
CA ALA A 392 12.90 -31.26 -9.48
C ALA A 392 12.42 -30.64 -8.16
N SER A 393 11.97 -29.39 -8.28
CA SER A 393 10.71 -28.92 -7.72
C SER A 393 10.41 -29.32 -6.27
N THR A 394 10.68 -28.41 -5.34
CA THR A 394 9.64 -28.06 -4.37
C THR A 394 9.40 -26.56 -4.42
N THR A 395 8.25 -26.24 -5.02
CA THR A 395 7.56 -24.96 -4.98
C THR A 395 8.43 -23.74 -5.28
N VAL A 396 8.55 -23.45 -6.57
CA VAL A 396 8.27 -22.07 -7.00
C VAL A 396 6.92 -21.75 -6.38
N CYS A 397 6.91 -21.04 -5.24
CA CYS A 397 5.77 -20.22 -4.91
C CYS A 397 5.63 -19.31 -6.13
N ARG A 398 4.74 -19.71 -7.05
CA ARG A 398 4.03 -18.76 -7.87
C ARG A 398 3.47 -17.80 -6.84
N ASP A 399 4.17 -16.70 -6.62
CA ASP A 399 3.57 -15.50 -6.08
C ASP A 399 2.42 -15.23 -7.06
N ARG A 400 1.24 -15.83 -6.79
CA ARG A 400 0.01 -15.22 -7.24
C ARG A 400 0.08 -13.86 -6.57
N PRO A 401 0.23 -12.74 -7.30
CA PRO A 401 -0.14 -11.49 -6.70
C PRO A 401 -1.57 -11.72 -6.21
N MET A 402 -1.80 -11.58 -4.91
CA MET A 402 -3.16 -11.42 -4.39
C MET A 402 -3.66 -10.09 -4.97
N SER A 403 -4.07 -10.15 -6.23
CA SER A 403 -4.60 -9.09 -7.06
C SER A 403 -6.09 -8.88 -6.79
N HIS A 404 -6.60 -9.35 -5.65
CA HIS A 404 -7.99 -9.22 -5.26
C HIS A 404 -8.11 -8.43 -3.95
N ALA A 405 -7.60 -7.19 -3.98
CA ALA A 405 -8.03 -6.06 -3.11
C ALA A 405 -7.18 -4.78 -3.26
N LEU A 406 -6.09 -4.77 -4.05
CA LEU A 406 -5.15 -3.64 -4.08
C LEU A 406 -5.12 -2.80 -5.38
N ASN A 407 -5.89 -3.15 -6.40
CA ASN A 407 -5.81 -2.54 -7.73
C ASN A 407 -6.93 -1.52 -8.03
N LEU A 408 -7.10 -0.49 -7.19
CA LEU A 408 -8.01 0.62 -7.53
C LEU A 408 -7.53 2.00 -7.10
N VAL A 409 -6.21 2.22 -7.07
CA VAL A 409 -5.68 3.58 -7.08
C VAL A 409 -4.63 3.70 -8.16
N ARG A 410 -4.80 4.70 -9.04
CA ARG A 410 -3.76 5.23 -9.91
C ARG A 410 -2.50 5.41 -9.08
N LYS A 411 -1.52 4.54 -9.29
CA LYS A 411 -0.15 4.73 -8.84
C LYS A 411 0.34 5.97 -9.59
N ILE A 412 0.41 7.11 -8.91
CA ILE A 412 1.16 8.25 -9.45
C ILE A 412 2.60 7.76 -9.46
N GLU A 413 3.16 7.68 -10.65
CA GLU A 413 4.54 7.26 -10.87
C GLU A 413 5.45 8.16 -10.03
N SER A 414 6.16 7.56 -9.08
CA SER A 414 7.20 8.25 -8.33
C SER A 414 8.35 8.55 -9.29
N ASP A 415 8.85 9.78 -9.21
CA ASP A 415 9.97 10.32 -9.98
C ASP A 415 11.20 9.36 -9.91
N PRO A 416 11.75 8.89 -11.04
CA PRO A 416 12.85 7.92 -11.07
C PRO A 416 14.22 8.49 -10.67
N SER A 417 14.27 9.70 -10.12
CA SER A 417 15.49 10.49 -9.95
C SER A 417 16.23 10.32 -8.62
N GLN A 418 15.71 9.52 -7.68
CA GLN A 418 16.39 9.25 -6.40
C GLN A 418 16.82 7.78 -6.30
N GLN A 419 18.11 7.55 -6.06
CA GLN A 419 18.65 6.22 -5.75
C GLN A 419 18.19 5.80 -4.36
N ILE A 420 16.99 5.21 -4.27
CA ILE A 420 16.50 4.64 -3.03
C ILE A 420 17.20 3.28 -2.81
N SER A 421 17.90 3.13 -1.68
CA SER A 421 18.57 1.89 -1.29
C SER A 421 17.54 0.86 -0.82
N THR A 422 16.99 0.11 -1.77
CA THR A 422 16.08 -1.00 -1.49
C THR A 422 16.83 -2.16 -0.84
N CYS A 423 16.14 -3.00 -0.05
CA CYS A 423 16.77 -4.17 0.57
C CYS A 423 17.24 -5.25 -0.43
N ILE A 424 16.74 -5.22 -1.68
CA ILE A 424 17.12 -6.13 -2.75
C ILE A 424 18.21 -5.47 -3.58
N GLY A 425 19.30 -6.19 -3.82
CA GLY A 425 20.41 -5.68 -4.61
C GLY A 425 20.06 -5.56 -6.07
N ALA A 426 20.26 -4.37 -6.65
CA ALA A 426 19.97 -4.09 -8.06
C ALA A 426 20.82 -4.95 -9.02
N LYS A 427 22.04 -5.34 -8.59
CA LYS A 427 22.93 -6.25 -9.33
C LYS A 427 23.74 -7.09 -8.35
N VAL A 428 23.40 -8.37 -8.24
CA VAL A 428 24.11 -9.31 -7.38
C VAL A 428 25.35 -9.83 -8.10
N GLU A 429 26.53 -9.35 -7.69
CA GLU A 429 27.81 -9.83 -8.22
C GLU A 429 28.13 -11.24 -7.68
N ARG A 430 28.58 -12.13 -8.58
CA ARG A 430 28.92 -13.51 -8.24
C ARG A 430 30.39 -13.75 -8.55
N CYS A 431 31.15 -14.10 -7.52
CA CYS A 431 32.58 -14.39 -7.66
C CYS A 431 32.83 -15.74 -8.35
N ALA A 432 34.09 -15.94 -8.76
CA ALA A 432 34.56 -17.24 -9.21
C ALA A 432 34.65 -18.20 -7.99
N PRO A 433 34.32 -19.50 -8.13
CA PRO A 433 34.38 -20.45 -7.02
C PRO A 433 35.74 -20.50 -6.28
N GLU A 434 36.83 -20.25 -6.99
CA GLU A 434 38.20 -20.21 -6.46
C GLU A 434 38.40 -19.06 -5.46
N GLU A 435 37.69 -17.93 -5.64
CA GLU A 435 37.71 -16.81 -4.70
C GLU A 435 37.11 -17.20 -3.34
N ILE A 436 36.11 -18.10 -3.34
CA ILE A 436 35.51 -18.62 -2.12
C ILE A 436 36.53 -19.45 -1.37
N VAL A 437 37.22 -20.37 -2.06
CA VAL A 437 38.29 -21.19 -1.46
C VAL A 437 39.37 -20.29 -0.86
N ARG A 438 39.82 -19.28 -1.62
CA ARG A 438 40.82 -18.31 -1.15
C ARG A 438 40.36 -17.55 0.09
N CYS A 439 39.08 -17.13 0.12
CA CYS A 439 38.49 -16.45 1.26
C CYS A 439 38.48 -17.32 2.51
N LEU A 440 38.11 -18.60 2.39
CA LEU A 440 38.09 -19.53 3.52
C LEU A 440 39.50 -19.77 4.08
N ILE A 441 40.49 -19.99 3.22
CA ILE A 441 41.90 -20.18 3.64
C ILE A 441 42.41 -18.93 4.37
N ARG A 442 42.16 -17.73 3.83
CA ARG A 442 42.49 -16.47 4.50
C ARG A 442 41.77 -16.28 5.83
N GLY A 443 40.55 -16.81 5.95
CA GLY A 443 39.76 -16.83 7.18
C GLY A 443 40.25 -17.85 8.22
N GLY A 444 41.33 -18.59 7.96
CA GLY A 444 41.89 -19.57 8.89
C GLY A 444 41.30 -20.97 8.76
N ALA A 445 40.75 -21.32 7.59
CA ALA A 445 40.33 -22.69 7.33
C ALA A 445 41.53 -23.65 7.28
N ASP A 446 41.43 -24.77 8.00
CA ASP A 446 42.43 -25.82 8.06
C ASP A 446 42.47 -26.59 6.73
N VAL A 447 43.55 -26.39 5.98
CA VAL A 447 43.81 -27.05 4.69
C VAL A 447 44.09 -28.55 4.83
N ASN A 448 44.37 -29.03 6.04
CA ASN A 448 44.64 -30.43 6.37
C ASN A 448 43.52 -31.05 7.22
N GLY A 449 42.44 -30.31 7.48
CA GLY A 449 41.34 -30.79 8.29
C GLY A 449 40.74 -32.04 7.66
N LEU A 450 40.51 -33.09 8.45
CA LEU A 450 39.98 -34.36 7.92
C LEU A 450 38.45 -34.41 8.05
N ASP A 451 37.79 -34.89 6.99
CA ASP A 451 36.38 -35.29 7.02
C ASP A 451 36.17 -36.60 7.80
N ALA A 452 34.92 -37.05 7.96
CA ALA A 452 34.61 -38.29 8.69
C ALA A 452 35.16 -39.57 8.02
N ARG A 453 35.60 -39.49 6.75
CA ARG A 453 36.24 -40.59 6.01
C ARG A 453 37.76 -40.48 6.01
N GLY A 454 38.33 -39.46 6.66
CA GLY A 454 39.77 -39.20 6.69
C GLY A 454 40.31 -38.53 5.43
N ALA A 455 39.47 -37.96 4.56
CA ALA A 455 39.92 -37.21 3.40
C ALA A 455 40.24 -35.76 3.77
N SER A 456 41.36 -35.24 3.26
CA SER A 456 41.69 -33.81 3.33
C SER A 456 41.02 -33.03 2.19
N PRO A 457 40.90 -31.68 2.27
CA PRO A 457 40.43 -30.85 1.17
C PRO A 457 41.24 -31.08 -0.12
N LEU A 458 42.54 -31.31 -0.02
CA LEU A 458 43.40 -31.62 -1.17
C LEU A 458 43.03 -32.96 -1.81
N ALA A 459 42.75 -34.00 -1.00
CA ALA A 459 42.29 -35.29 -1.51
C ALA A 459 40.95 -35.19 -2.28
N LEU A 460 40.09 -34.22 -1.93
CA LEU A 460 38.84 -33.95 -2.66
C LEU A 460 39.04 -33.03 -3.89
N ALA A 461 40.23 -32.46 -4.08
CA ALA A 461 40.51 -31.47 -5.12
C ALA A 461 40.94 -32.08 -6.46
N GLU A 462 41.01 -33.42 -6.59
CA GLU A 462 41.46 -34.10 -7.82
C GLU A 462 40.72 -33.64 -9.09
N MET A 463 39.42 -33.35 -8.97
CA MET A 463 38.56 -32.89 -10.07
C MET A 463 38.41 -31.35 -10.16
N CYS A 464 39.10 -30.60 -9.31
CA CYS A 464 39.07 -29.13 -9.31
C CYS A 464 40.05 -28.54 -10.33
N PRO A 465 39.89 -27.24 -10.70
CA PRO A 465 40.89 -26.53 -11.47
C PRO A 465 42.29 -26.58 -10.82
N LEU A 466 43.34 -26.66 -11.64
CA LEU A 466 44.75 -26.67 -11.18
C LEU A 466 45.08 -25.49 -10.26
N SER A 467 44.43 -24.34 -10.46
CA SER A 467 44.57 -23.16 -9.60
C SER A 467 44.14 -23.41 -8.15
N VAL A 468 43.11 -24.24 -7.92
CA VAL A 468 42.63 -24.59 -6.58
C VAL A 468 43.55 -25.63 -5.94
N GLN A 469 43.99 -26.63 -6.70
CA GLN A 469 44.95 -27.63 -6.23
C GLN A 469 46.27 -26.98 -5.80
N GLN A 470 46.82 -26.12 -6.66
CA GLN A 470 48.05 -25.39 -6.36
C GLN A 470 47.89 -24.49 -5.14
N MET A 471 46.75 -23.79 -5.01
CA MET A 471 46.46 -22.94 -3.84
C MET A 471 46.47 -23.74 -2.52
N LEU A 472 45.91 -24.94 -2.52
CA LEU A 472 45.91 -25.81 -1.34
C LEU A 472 47.33 -26.30 -1.01
N ILE A 473 48.11 -26.70 -2.02
CA ILE A 473 49.50 -27.15 -1.86
C ILE A 473 50.38 -26.01 -1.33
N ASP A 474 50.28 -24.83 -1.91
CA ASP A 474 51.05 -23.63 -1.52
C ASP A 474 50.77 -23.24 -0.06
N CYS A 475 49.56 -23.51 0.43
CA CYS A 475 49.16 -23.28 1.82
C CYS A 475 49.51 -24.44 2.77
N GLY A 476 50.25 -25.46 2.30
CA GLY A 476 50.71 -26.58 3.12
C GLY A 476 49.72 -27.75 3.25
N GLY A 477 48.78 -27.87 2.31
CA GLY A 477 47.89 -29.03 2.19
C GLY A 477 48.67 -30.31 1.88
N LYS A 478 48.35 -31.40 2.57
CA LYS A 478 49.00 -32.71 2.45
C LYS A 478 48.00 -33.83 2.22
#